data_AF-A0A8T0FT89-F1
#
_entry.id   AF-A0A8T0FT89-F1
#
_cell.length_a   1.000
_cell.length_b   1.000
_cell.length_c   1.000
_cell.angle_alpha   90.00
_cell.angle_beta   90.00
_cell.angle_gamma   90.00
#
_symmetry.space_group_name_H-M   'P 1'
#
loop_
_entity.id
_entity.type
_entity.pdbx_description
1 polymer ?
#
loop_
_entity_poly.entity_id
_entity_poly.type
_entity_poly.pdbx_seq_one_letter_code
_entity_poly.pdbx_strand_id
1 'polypeptide(L)'
;MQLLFLLAAGVLVGSVSCDVECFKSVFRDCQLNAVDDCDQLKAVYECAAQKATECSMEFADPARNVIRALEEVCTEASPLRTQFLRQKECYTEALDNENCFYLIYNLSSYIETSQDFIKMNKEGCRNLNVYSKCVVKNVKKNCGDLSTFTYLLDPLMRLGQGLCKEVILPADENDKASDNLGLLSIFSITVLSFYHI
;
A
#
# COMPACT_ATOMS: atom_id res chain seq x y z
N MET A 1 -8.38 -17.22 55.05
CA MET A 1 -8.45 -18.09 53.85
C MET A 1 -9.55 -17.53 52.97
N GLN A 2 -9.14 -16.76 51.96
CA GLN A 2 -9.12 -17.16 50.53
C GLN A 2 -10.53 -17.05 49.91
N LEU A 3 -10.82 -15.92 49.25
CA LEU A 3 -10.64 -15.67 47.81
C LEU A 3 -11.75 -16.32 46.98
N LEU A 4 -12.54 -15.49 46.31
CA LEU A 4 -12.91 -15.67 44.91
C LEU A 4 -13.40 -14.32 44.37
N PHE A 5 -12.44 -13.57 43.83
CA PHE A 5 -12.68 -12.46 42.92
C PHE A 5 -13.35 -13.01 41.66
N LEU A 6 -14.60 -12.63 41.41
CA LEU A 6 -15.24 -12.79 40.10
C LEU A 6 -14.65 -11.72 39.17
N LEU A 7 -13.52 -12.05 38.56
CA LEU A 7 -12.97 -11.29 37.43
C LEU A 7 -13.82 -11.60 36.20
N ALA A 8 -14.54 -10.58 35.74
CA ALA A 8 -15.09 -10.50 34.40
C ALA A 8 -13.93 -10.56 33.39
N ALA A 9 -13.76 -11.72 32.75
CA ALA A 9 -12.98 -11.90 31.55
C ALA A 9 -13.98 -12.25 30.44
N GLY A 10 -14.03 -11.62 29.27
CA GLY A 10 -13.28 -10.52 28.70
C GLY A 10 -13.85 -10.37 27.30
N VAL A 11 -14.61 -9.31 27.05
CA VAL A 11 -15.10 -8.95 25.72
C VAL A 11 -13.95 -8.30 24.97
N LEU A 12 -13.14 -9.07 24.25
CA LEU A 12 -12.11 -8.53 23.33
C LEU A 12 -11.87 -9.48 22.15
N VAL A 13 -12.93 -9.82 21.41
CA VAL A 13 -12.80 -10.46 20.08
C VAL A 13 -13.48 -9.60 18.99
N GLY A 14 -13.91 -8.38 19.31
CA GLY A 14 -14.81 -7.59 18.46
C GLY A 14 -14.24 -6.36 17.75
N SER A 15 -13.00 -5.92 18.00
CA SER A 15 -12.51 -4.64 17.44
C SER A 15 -12.01 -4.78 15.99
N VAL A 16 -11.27 -5.84 15.66
CA VAL A 16 -10.63 -5.96 14.34
C VAL A 16 -11.65 -6.03 13.19
N SER A 17 -12.83 -6.61 13.41
CA SER A 17 -13.87 -6.67 12.37
C SER A 17 -14.62 -5.35 12.18
N CYS A 18 -14.71 -4.50 13.20
CA CYS A 18 -15.44 -3.23 13.10
C CYS A 18 -14.61 -2.15 12.38
N ASP A 19 -13.29 -2.15 12.59
CA ASP A 19 -12.38 -1.16 12.02
C ASP A 19 -12.24 -1.35 10.49
N VAL A 20 -12.20 -2.61 10.02
CA VAL A 20 -12.15 -2.94 8.59
C VAL A 20 -13.44 -2.57 7.87
N GLU A 21 -14.61 -2.85 8.45
CA GLU A 21 -15.90 -2.44 7.86
C GLU A 21 -16.05 -0.91 7.81
N CYS A 22 -15.55 -0.19 8.83
CA CYS A 22 -15.47 1.28 8.80
C CYS A 22 -14.65 1.77 7.59
N PHE A 23 -13.52 1.11 7.32
CA PHE A 23 -12.59 1.53 6.29
C PHE A 23 -13.10 1.29 4.85
N LYS A 24 -14.10 0.42 4.63
CA LYS A 24 -14.67 0.14 3.29
C LYS A 24 -15.10 1.39 2.52
N SER A 25 -15.51 2.45 3.21
CA SER A 25 -15.89 3.73 2.60
C SER A 25 -14.80 4.37 1.73
N VAL A 26 -13.53 3.97 1.91
CA VAL A 26 -12.36 4.50 1.18
C VAL A 26 -12.49 4.37 -0.35
N PHE A 27 -13.12 3.31 -0.88
CA PHE A 27 -13.27 3.11 -2.33
C PHE A 27 -14.10 4.22 -2.98
N ARG A 28 -15.17 4.63 -2.31
CA ARG A 28 -16.05 5.70 -2.78
C ARG A 28 -15.44 7.07 -2.50
N ASP A 29 -14.90 7.23 -1.30
CA ASP A 29 -14.56 8.56 -0.78
C ASP A 29 -13.21 9.06 -1.32
N CYS A 30 -12.24 8.18 -1.54
CA CYS A 30 -10.85 8.57 -1.83
C CYS A 30 -10.40 8.37 -3.28
N GLN A 31 -11.25 7.83 -4.16
CA GLN A 31 -11.00 7.73 -5.61
C GLN A 31 -9.58 7.26 -5.99
N LEU A 32 -9.11 6.18 -5.35
CA LEU A 32 -7.72 5.66 -5.44
C LEU A 32 -7.18 5.38 -6.86
N ASN A 33 -8.04 5.42 -7.89
CA ASN A 33 -7.72 5.07 -9.28
C ASN A 33 -7.65 6.28 -10.23
N ALA A 34 -7.89 7.51 -9.76
CA ALA A 34 -7.88 8.72 -10.58
C ALA A 34 -6.70 9.62 -10.16
N VAL A 35 -5.49 9.22 -10.53
CA VAL A 35 -4.27 9.94 -10.18
C VAL A 35 -3.45 10.19 -11.43
N ASP A 36 -3.39 11.44 -11.86
CA ASP A 36 -2.60 11.86 -13.02
C ASP A 36 -1.36 12.68 -12.64
N ASP A 37 -1.33 13.23 -11.43
CA ASP A 37 -0.29 14.14 -10.96
C ASP A 37 0.00 14.03 -9.45
N CYS A 38 1.06 14.73 -9.03
CA CYS A 38 1.50 14.83 -7.64
C CYS A 38 0.44 15.36 -6.66
N ASP A 39 -0.39 16.31 -7.08
CA ASP A 39 -1.39 16.93 -6.20
C ASP A 39 -2.54 15.97 -5.93
N GLN A 40 -3.01 15.28 -6.98
CA GLN A 40 -4.00 14.21 -6.86
C GLN A 40 -3.46 13.05 -6.03
N LEU A 41 -2.20 12.65 -6.24
CA LEU A 41 -1.57 11.59 -5.48
C LEU A 41 -1.56 11.92 -3.98
N LYS A 42 -1.15 13.13 -3.60
CA LYS A 42 -1.21 13.60 -2.20
C LYS A 42 -2.63 13.58 -1.66
N ALA A 43 -3.60 14.14 -2.38
CA ALA A 43 -5.00 14.20 -1.94
C ALA A 43 -5.60 12.80 -1.70
N VAL A 44 -5.27 11.83 -2.55
CA VAL A 44 -5.69 10.44 -2.40
C VAL A 44 -5.09 9.82 -1.12
N TYR A 45 -3.80 9.99 -0.87
CA TYR A 45 -3.17 9.49 0.35
C TYR A 45 -3.64 10.22 1.61
N GLU A 46 -3.91 11.52 1.54
CA GLU A 46 -4.51 12.31 2.62
C GLU A 46 -5.89 11.77 2.99
N CYS A 47 -6.76 11.55 1.99
CA CYS A 47 -8.07 10.95 2.22
C CYS A 47 -7.95 9.55 2.86
N ALA A 48 -7.08 8.69 2.30
CA ALA A 48 -6.87 7.35 2.83
C ALA A 48 -6.33 7.36 4.27
N ALA A 49 -5.37 8.25 4.57
CA ALA A 49 -4.81 8.42 5.91
C ALA A 49 -5.83 8.96 6.92
N GLN A 50 -6.69 9.88 6.50
CA GLN A 50 -7.78 10.38 7.32
C GLN A 50 -8.77 9.26 7.65
N LYS A 51 -9.22 8.50 6.66
CA LYS A 51 -10.11 7.35 6.87
C LYS A 51 -9.47 6.29 7.76
N ALA A 52 -8.19 6.00 7.56
CA ALA A 52 -7.45 5.07 8.40
C ALA A 52 -7.40 5.57 9.86
N THR A 53 -7.24 6.88 10.07
CA THR A 53 -7.29 7.49 11.41
C THR A 53 -8.68 7.38 12.03
N GLU A 54 -9.73 7.73 11.29
CA GLU A 54 -11.13 7.66 11.74
C GLU A 54 -11.53 6.24 12.15
N CYS A 55 -11.05 5.25 11.40
CA CYS A 55 -11.30 3.83 11.64
C CYS A 55 -10.23 3.17 12.54
N SER A 56 -9.33 3.94 13.16
CA SER A 56 -8.29 3.44 14.08
C SER A 56 -7.37 2.36 13.50
N MET A 57 -7.11 2.38 12.18
CA MET A 57 -6.22 1.45 11.50
C MET A 57 -4.75 1.73 11.87
N GLU A 58 -3.97 0.69 12.14
CA GLU A 58 -2.55 0.84 12.53
C GLU A 58 -1.71 1.47 11.39
N PHE A 59 -2.12 1.28 10.12
CA PHE A 59 -1.44 1.85 8.97
C PHE A 59 -1.69 3.35 8.73
N ALA A 60 -2.48 4.04 9.56
CA ALA A 60 -2.73 5.47 9.43
C ALA A 60 -1.45 6.31 9.45
N ASP A 61 -0.51 6.01 10.37
CA ASP A 61 0.77 6.72 10.44
C ASP A 61 1.70 6.38 9.27
N PRO A 62 1.85 5.11 8.83
CA PRO A 62 2.46 4.79 7.54
C PRO A 62 1.89 5.59 6.36
N ALA A 63 0.57 5.74 6.25
CA ALA A 63 -0.05 6.54 5.19
C ALA A 63 0.39 8.02 5.26
N ARG A 64 0.44 8.61 6.47
CA ARG A 64 0.96 9.97 6.67
C ARG A 64 2.43 10.14 6.30
N ASN A 65 3.24 9.10 6.48
CA ASN A 65 4.64 9.13 6.06
C ASN A 65 4.78 9.15 4.53
N VAL A 66 3.86 8.50 3.80
CA VAL A 66 3.82 8.60 2.33
C VAL A 66 3.50 10.03 1.91
N ILE A 67 2.51 10.69 2.55
CA ILE A 67 2.17 12.09 2.26
C ILE A 67 3.40 12.99 2.42
N ARG A 68 4.12 12.89 3.54
CA ARG A 68 5.36 13.67 3.76
C ARG A 68 6.43 13.38 2.73
N ALA A 69 6.59 12.11 2.34
CA ALA A 69 7.55 11.76 1.30
C ALA A 69 7.17 12.37 -0.05
N LEU A 70 5.89 12.36 -0.38
CA LEU A 70 5.36 13.01 -1.58
C LEU A 70 5.50 14.52 -1.54
N GLU A 71 5.28 15.19 -0.40
CA GLU A 71 5.52 16.63 -0.27
C GLU A 71 6.94 17.01 -0.73
N GLU A 72 7.94 16.26 -0.28
CA GLU A 72 9.34 16.52 -0.62
C GLU A 72 9.69 16.17 -2.07
N VAL A 73 9.16 15.06 -2.60
CA VAL A 73 9.43 14.62 -3.98
C VAL A 73 8.59 15.39 -5.02
N CYS A 74 7.46 15.98 -4.62
CA CYS A 74 6.58 16.75 -5.49
C CYS A 74 6.85 18.26 -5.47
N THR A 75 7.56 18.79 -4.48
CA THR A 75 7.87 20.22 -4.41
C THR A 75 8.88 20.63 -5.49
N GLU A 76 8.52 21.53 -6.41
CA GLU A 76 9.35 21.96 -7.55
C GLU A 76 10.75 22.43 -7.16
N ALA A 77 10.87 23.19 -6.07
CA ALA A 77 12.15 23.71 -5.58
C ALA A 77 12.99 22.67 -4.82
N SER A 78 12.48 21.45 -4.61
CA SER A 78 13.16 20.43 -3.82
C SER A 78 14.35 19.82 -4.56
N PRO A 79 15.55 19.75 -3.93
CA PRO A 79 16.67 18.97 -4.47
C PRO A 79 16.29 17.50 -4.67
N LEU A 80 15.42 16.95 -3.79
CA LEU A 80 14.97 15.57 -3.87
C LEU A 80 14.13 15.34 -5.11
N ARG A 81 13.21 16.26 -5.45
CA ARG A 81 12.44 16.19 -6.71
C ARG A 81 13.37 16.21 -7.92
N THR A 82 14.33 17.12 -7.94
CA THR A 82 15.28 17.23 -9.06
C THR A 82 16.07 15.93 -9.25
N GLN A 83 16.53 15.33 -8.16
CA GLN A 83 17.23 14.05 -8.18
C GLN A 83 16.33 12.89 -8.60
N PHE A 84 15.09 12.87 -8.11
CA PHE A 84 14.09 11.87 -8.46
C PHE A 84 13.76 11.90 -9.94
N LEU A 85 13.41 13.07 -10.49
CA LEU A 85 13.05 13.22 -11.90
C LEU A 85 14.19 12.81 -12.83
N ARG A 86 15.45 13.06 -12.44
CA ARG A 86 16.63 12.63 -13.21
C ARG A 86 16.76 11.10 -13.30
N GLN A 87 16.29 10.36 -12.29
CA GLN A 87 16.39 8.91 -12.21
C GLN A 87 15.05 8.19 -12.43
N LYS A 88 13.96 8.95 -12.66
CA LYS A 88 12.59 8.44 -12.70
C LYS A 88 12.43 7.27 -13.65
N GLU A 89 12.94 7.39 -14.87
CA GLU A 89 12.88 6.33 -15.88
C GLU A 89 13.56 5.03 -15.39
N CYS A 90 14.76 5.15 -14.80
CA CYS A 90 15.47 4.00 -14.24
C CYS A 90 14.71 3.39 -13.04
N TYR A 91 14.08 4.21 -12.21
CA TYR A 91 13.26 3.74 -11.09
C TYR A 91 12.02 3.00 -11.57
N THR A 92 11.30 3.52 -12.55
CA THR A 92 10.11 2.88 -13.14
C THR A 92 10.48 1.56 -13.84
N GLU A 93 11.59 1.50 -14.58
CA GLU A 93 12.10 0.26 -15.16
C GLU A 93 12.47 -0.79 -14.10
N ALA A 94 13.05 -0.36 -12.98
CA ALA A 94 13.41 -1.26 -11.89
C ALA A 94 12.18 -1.80 -11.16
N LEU A 95 11.14 -0.98 -11.02
CA LEU A 95 9.85 -1.38 -10.46
C LEU A 95 9.21 -2.43 -11.37
N ASP A 96 9.12 -2.16 -12.67
CA ASP A 96 8.44 -3.01 -13.66
C ASP A 96 9.23 -4.26 -14.06
N ASN A 97 10.36 -4.51 -13.41
CA ASN A 97 11.19 -5.65 -13.74
C ASN A 97 10.43 -6.95 -13.50
N GLU A 98 10.16 -7.68 -14.59
CA GLU A 98 9.39 -8.93 -14.57
C GLU A 98 9.97 -9.95 -13.58
N ASN A 99 11.29 -9.96 -13.32
CA ASN A 99 11.87 -10.88 -12.34
C ASN A 99 11.47 -10.55 -10.90
N CYS A 100 11.20 -9.28 -10.59
CA CYS A 100 10.69 -8.86 -9.29
C CYS A 100 9.20 -9.14 -9.15
N PHE A 101 8.47 -9.03 -10.26
CA PHE A 101 7.05 -9.29 -10.33
C PHE A 101 6.69 -10.75 -10.64
N TYR A 102 7.64 -11.62 -10.97
CA TYR A 102 7.41 -12.95 -11.53
C TYR A 102 6.35 -13.78 -10.79
N LEU A 103 6.40 -13.78 -9.45
CA LEU A 103 5.45 -14.52 -8.62
C LEU A 103 4.02 -13.96 -8.72
N ILE A 104 3.87 -12.66 -8.93
CA ILE A 104 2.58 -11.96 -9.08
C ILE A 104 2.13 -12.01 -10.54
N TYR A 105 3.06 -11.85 -11.48
CA TYR A 105 2.81 -11.89 -12.92
C TYR A 105 2.21 -13.22 -13.36
N ASN A 106 2.76 -14.34 -12.87
CA ASN A 106 2.22 -15.68 -13.13
C ASN A 106 0.80 -15.89 -12.58
N LEU A 107 0.40 -15.11 -11.58
CA LEU A 107 -0.96 -15.12 -11.04
C LEU A 107 -1.88 -14.18 -11.83
N SER A 108 -1.33 -13.08 -12.38
CA SER A 108 -2.08 -12.10 -13.17
C SER A 108 -2.59 -12.63 -14.50
N SER A 109 -1.89 -13.61 -15.10
CA SER A 109 -2.28 -14.24 -16.38
C SER A 109 -3.57 -15.08 -16.31
N TYR A 110 -4.17 -15.24 -15.12
CA TYR A 110 -5.35 -16.06 -14.88
C TYR A 110 -6.46 -15.31 -14.12
N ILE A 111 -6.46 -13.98 -14.13
CA ILE A 111 -7.49 -13.18 -13.46
C ILE A 111 -8.70 -13.04 -14.37
N GLU A 112 -9.74 -13.81 -14.09
CA GLU A 112 -11.04 -13.70 -14.79
C GLU A 112 -12.12 -13.11 -13.88
N THR A 113 -11.94 -13.20 -12.55
CA THR A 113 -12.94 -12.80 -11.56
C THR A 113 -12.37 -11.92 -10.46
N SER A 114 -13.24 -11.21 -9.74
CA SER A 114 -12.88 -10.47 -8.52
C SER A 114 -12.24 -11.36 -7.46
N GLN A 115 -12.68 -12.63 -7.37
CA GLN A 115 -12.11 -13.60 -6.47
C GLN A 115 -10.65 -13.91 -6.82
N ASP A 116 -10.34 -14.09 -8.11
CA ASP A 116 -8.96 -14.33 -8.57
C ASP A 116 -8.08 -13.12 -8.28
N PHE A 117 -8.62 -11.92 -8.45
CA PHE A 117 -7.91 -10.68 -8.11
C PHE A 117 -7.61 -10.57 -6.61
N ILE A 118 -8.57 -10.89 -5.74
CA ILE A 118 -8.35 -10.89 -4.28
C ILE A 118 -7.28 -11.92 -3.90
N LYS A 119 -7.33 -13.13 -4.47
CA LYS A 119 -6.29 -14.15 -4.26
C LYS A 119 -4.92 -13.67 -4.71
N MET A 120 -4.83 -13.05 -5.89
CA MET A 120 -3.60 -12.44 -6.38
C MET A 120 -3.08 -11.37 -5.41
N ASN A 121 -3.93 -10.46 -4.92
CA ASN A 121 -3.51 -9.44 -3.96
C ASN A 121 -3.03 -10.03 -2.63
N LYS A 122 -3.68 -11.09 -2.13
CA LYS A 122 -3.21 -11.80 -0.93
C LYS A 122 -1.84 -12.47 -1.15
N GLU A 123 -1.61 -13.08 -2.30
CA GLU A 123 -0.29 -13.60 -2.66
C GLU A 123 0.74 -12.48 -2.81
N GLY A 124 0.33 -11.36 -3.40
CA GLY A 124 1.09 -10.12 -3.42
C GLY A 124 1.56 -9.69 -2.03
N CYS A 125 0.64 -9.69 -1.07
CA CYS A 125 0.91 -9.38 0.31
C CYS A 125 1.91 -10.31 0.98
N ARG A 126 1.80 -11.62 0.73
CA ARG A 126 2.75 -12.62 1.24
C ARG A 126 4.17 -12.41 0.67
N ASN A 127 4.27 -11.85 -0.53
CA ASN A 127 5.52 -11.67 -1.25
C ASN A 127 6.03 -10.22 -1.31
N LEU A 128 5.35 -9.26 -0.66
CA LEU A 128 5.67 -7.83 -0.72
C LEU A 128 7.13 -7.54 -0.34
N ASN A 129 7.65 -8.21 0.69
CA ASN A 129 9.04 -8.06 1.11
C ASN A 129 10.05 -8.64 0.10
N VAL A 130 9.68 -9.70 -0.61
CA VAL A 130 10.53 -10.29 -1.65
C VAL A 130 10.59 -9.34 -2.84
N TYR A 131 9.44 -8.81 -3.26
CA TYR A 131 9.34 -7.78 -4.29
C TYR A 131 10.19 -6.55 -3.96
N SER A 132 9.97 -5.95 -2.78
CA SER A 132 10.71 -4.76 -2.33
C SER A 132 12.22 -4.96 -2.39
N LYS A 133 12.73 -6.08 -1.86
CA LYS A 133 14.16 -6.41 -1.89
C LYS A 133 14.69 -6.58 -3.31
N CYS A 134 13.91 -7.18 -4.21
CA CYS A 134 14.28 -7.33 -5.61
C CYS A 134 14.41 -5.98 -6.30
N VAL A 135 13.42 -5.10 -6.16
CA VAL A 135 13.44 -3.78 -6.79
C VAL A 135 14.59 -2.93 -6.24
N VAL A 136 14.79 -2.90 -4.92
CA VAL A 136 15.93 -2.21 -4.28
C VAL A 136 17.27 -2.69 -4.83
N LYS A 137 17.42 -4.00 -5.03
CA LYS A 137 18.63 -4.58 -5.63
C LYS A 137 18.82 -4.11 -7.08
N ASN A 138 17.76 -4.05 -7.87
CA ASN A 138 17.80 -3.58 -9.25
C ASN A 138 18.13 -2.10 -9.34
N VAL A 139 17.49 -1.25 -8.52
CA VAL A 139 17.80 0.18 -8.45
C VAL A 139 19.26 0.42 -8.06
N LYS A 140 19.74 -0.28 -7.03
CA LYS A 140 21.14 -0.17 -6.60
C LYS A 140 22.12 -0.57 -7.71
N LYS A 141 21.78 -1.58 -8.50
CA LYS A 141 22.63 -2.09 -9.58
C LYS A 141 22.62 -1.19 -10.81
N ASN A 142 21.45 -0.66 -11.19
CA ASN A 142 21.24 -0.03 -12.48
C ASN A 142 21.23 1.50 -12.40
N CYS A 143 20.62 2.07 -11.35
CA CYS A 143 20.43 3.52 -11.21
C CYS A 143 21.52 4.18 -10.33
N GLY A 144 22.20 3.38 -9.49
CA GLY A 144 23.29 3.79 -8.62
C GLY A 144 22.86 4.58 -7.37
N ASP A 145 21.91 5.50 -7.50
CA ASP A 145 21.33 6.22 -6.37
C ASP A 145 20.12 5.48 -5.78
N LEU A 146 20.35 4.89 -4.61
CA LEU A 146 19.32 4.23 -3.83
C LEU A 146 18.58 5.20 -2.89
N SER A 147 19.21 6.30 -2.48
CA SER A 147 18.72 7.13 -1.36
C SER A 147 17.40 7.81 -1.69
N THR A 148 17.34 8.47 -2.84
CA THR A 148 16.14 9.14 -3.36
C THR A 148 15.00 8.15 -3.61
N PHE A 149 15.33 6.98 -4.15
CA PHE A 149 14.37 5.91 -4.39
C PHE A 149 13.75 5.38 -3.07
N THR A 150 14.59 5.05 -2.09
CA THR A 150 14.12 4.54 -0.79
C THR A 150 13.36 5.58 0.02
N TYR A 151 13.62 6.88 -0.20
CA TYR A 151 12.89 7.94 0.46
C TYR A 151 11.37 7.85 0.22
N LEU A 152 10.98 7.49 -1.00
CA LEU A 152 9.58 7.25 -1.36
C LEU A 152 9.16 5.79 -1.19
N LEU A 153 10.02 4.84 -1.58
CA LEU A 153 9.66 3.42 -1.53
C LEU A 153 9.43 2.93 -0.10
N ASP A 154 10.27 3.30 0.87
CA ASP A 154 10.17 2.75 2.23
C ASP A 154 8.83 3.10 2.91
N PRO A 155 8.34 4.36 2.87
CA PRO A 155 7.00 4.70 3.33
C PRO A 155 5.90 3.91 2.62
N LEU A 156 5.98 3.77 1.28
CA LEU A 156 4.99 3.03 0.49
C LEU A 156 4.96 1.53 0.89
N MET A 157 6.12 0.93 1.13
CA MET A 157 6.20 -0.46 1.58
C MET A 157 5.62 -0.66 2.98
N ARG A 158 5.84 0.28 3.90
CA ARG A 158 5.23 0.24 5.24
C ARG A 158 3.71 0.39 5.18
N LEU A 159 3.22 1.30 4.33
CA LEU A 159 1.78 1.42 4.06
C LEU A 159 1.22 0.12 3.48
N GLY A 160 1.89 -0.44 2.47
CA GLY A 160 1.51 -1.72 1.86
C GLY A 160 1.47 -2.86 2.86
N GLN A 161 2.44 -2.97 3.76
CA GLN A 161 2.44 -3.97 4.84
C GLN A 161 1.23 -3.82 5.78
N GLY A 162 0.88 -2.59 6.12
CA GLY A 162 -0.29 -2.29 6.94
C GLY A 162 -1.60 -2.66 6.24
N LEU A 163 -1.78 -2.23 4.99
CA LEU A 163 -2.90 -2.62 4.14
C LEU A 163 -2.99 -4.14 3.98
N CYS A 164 -1.86 -4.83 3.80
CA CYS A 164 -1.86 -6.28 3.75
C CYS A 164 -2.40 -6.91 5.02
N LYS A 165 -1.88 -6.48 6.17
CA LYS A 165 -2.19 -7.06 7.47
C LYS A 165 -3.65 -6.85 7.86
N GLU A 166 -4.13 -5.62 7.74
CA GLU A 166 -5.41 -5.21 8.31
C GLU A 166 -6.55 -5.28 7.29
N VAL A 167 -6.26 -5.22 5.98
CA VAL A 167 -7.29 -4.97 4.95
C VAL A 167 -7.36 -6.12 3.94
N ILE A 168 -6.27 -6.45 3.26
CA ILE A 168 -6.29 -7.38 2.12
C ILE A 168 -6.27 -8.85 2.55
N LEU A 169 -5.39 -9.23 3.49
CA LEU A 169 -5.33 -10.62 3.96
C LEU A 169 -6.62 -11.09 4.65
N PRO A 170 -7.29 -10.25 5.48
CA PRO A 170 -8.55 -10.62 6.12
C PRO A 170 -9.77 -10.61 5.18
N ALA A 171 -9.70 -9.99 4.00
CA ALA A 171 -10.83 -9.85 3.10
C ALA A 171 -11.42 -11.20 2.67
N ASP A 172 -12.75 -11.30 2.58
CA ASP A 172 -13.41 -12.50 2.07
C ASP A 172 -13.26 -12.59 0.54
N GLU A 173 -12.69 -13.68 0.07
CA GLU A 173 -12.50 -13.96 -1.36
C GLU A 173 -13.81 -14.25 -2.08
N ASN A 174 -14.88 -14.59 -1.35
CA ASN A 174 -16.18 -14.91 -1.92
C ASN A 174 -17.14 -13.71 -1.91
N ASP A 175 -16.78 -12.62 -1.24
CA ASP A 175 -17.55 -11.38 -1.27
C ASP A 175 -17.38 -10.70 -2.64
N LYS A 176 -18.50 -10.61 -3.37
CA LYS A 176 -18.57 -10.08 -4.74
C LYS A 176 -18.86 -8.58 -4.78
N ALA A 177 -18.93 -7.91 -3.63
CA ALA A 177 -19.13 -6.47 -3.58
C ALA A 177 -17.97 -5.73 -4.26
N SER A 178 -18.28 -4.66 -4.99
CA SER A 178 -17.27 -3.88 -5.72
C SER A 178 -16.36 -3.05 -4.80
N ASP A 179 -16.77 -2.86 -3.55
CA ASP A 179 -16.01 -2.23 -2.47
C ASP A 179 -15.34 -3.28 -1.56
N ASN A 180 -15.18 -4.51 -2.05
CA ASN A 180 -14.37 -5.51 -1.34
C ASN A 180 -12.92 -5.02 -1.23
N LEU A 181 -12.47 -4.83 0.00
CA LEU A 181 -11.15 -4.34 0.36
C LEU A 181 -9.99 -5.20 -0.15
N GLY A 182 -10.23 -6.47 -0.46
CA GLY A 182 -9.27 -7.34 -1.15
C GLY A 182 -9.00 -6.92 -2.60
N LEU A 183 -9.78 -5.99 -3.18
CA LEU A 183 -9.56 -5.39 -4.49
C LEU A 183 -8.56 -4.22 -4.47
N LEU A 184 -8.02 -3.84 -3.31
CA LEU A 184 -6.93 -2.86 -3.24
C LEU A 184 -5.61 -3.49 -3.71
N SER A 185 -5.04 -2.96 -4.79
CA SER A 185 -3.75 -3.40 -5.32
C SER A 185 -2.62 -2.56 -4.72
N ILE A 186 -1.84 -3.16 -3.82
CA ILE A 186 -0.65 -2.51 -3.23
C ILE A 186 0.42 -2.22 -4.28
N PHE A 187 0.55 -3.09 -5.28
CA PHE A 187 1.51 -2.87 -6.36
C PHE A 187 1.11 -1.69 -7.22
N SER A 188 -0.17 -1.57 -7.56
CA SER A 188 -0.66 -0.41 -8.30
C SER A 188 -0.41 0.86 -7.50
N ILE A 189 -0.78 0.89 -6.22
CA ILE A 189 -0.52 2.04 -5.33
C ILE A 189 0.98 2.41 -5.33
N THR A 190 1.87 1.43 -5.19
CA THR A 190 3.32 1.66 -5.15
C THR A 190 3.84 2.16 -6.50
N VAL A 191 3.52 1.46 -7.58
CA VAL A 191 4.06 1.73 -8.93
C VAL A 191 3.53 3.06 -9.46
N LEU A 192 2.21 3.30 -9.36
CA LEU A 192 1.58 4.55 -9.81
C LEU A 192 2.19 5.78 -9.13
N SER A 193 2.57 5.65 -7.85
CA SER A 193 3.23 6.75 -7.14
C SER A 193 4.54 7.18 -7.82
N PHE A 194 5.32 6.26 -8.40
CA PHE A 194 6.53 6.62 -9.14
C PHE A 194 6.25 7.14 -10.54
N TYR A 195 5.17 6.69 -11.18
CA TYR A 195 4.79 7.11 -12.53
C TYR A 195 4.22 8.53 -12.59
N HIS A 196 3.48 8.98 -11.56
CA HIS A 196 2.73 10.25 -11.57
C HIS A 196 3.43 11.43 -10.90
N ILE A 197 4.70 11.28 -10.48
CA ILE A 197 5.55 12.34 -9.92
C ILE A 197 6.31 13.12 -10.99
#